data_AF-A0A8T2WSD5-F1
#
_entry.id   AF-A0A8T2WSD5-F1
#
_cell.length_a   1.000
_cell.length_b   1.000
_cell.length_c   1.000
_cell.angle_alpha   90.00
_cell.angle_beta   90.00
_cell.angle_gamma   90.00
#
_symmetry.space_group_name_H-M   'P 1'
#
loop_
_entity.id
_entity.type
_entity.pdbx_description
1 polymer ?
#
loop_
_entity_poly.entity_id
_entity_poly.type
_entity_poly.pdbx_seq_one_letter_code
_entity_poly.pdbx_strand_id
1 'polypeptide(L)'
;MTSLPSNDIGNLSNCNQNFSCGNLTNVTYPFTGGPRPSHCGPPEFGLTCEDESVTILKANSLSYRVIHLDQTSQTLILSRSDLDDGSPCTLQFTNTTLDNRIFSLGSSHDELSLFYGCKKINESDMGSDQLKNFRFSCDIHGVTEEGFFSIVYPYVGYSFPNTFECQTNIRVPIPGTRPTHGHNQVNSHVLHNHSPVTNTTLLTFPTIPPAAAQPLLIPPPMHPLTTTTSFLLTLFLSLHLTTSLPSNDTGNLSNCNQNFSCGILTNVSYPFTGGLRPSHCGPPEFGLACEDESVTILKANSLSYRVTHLDQTSQTLRLSRSDLYDDGKCTRQFTNTTLDDRIFSLGSSHELYLFYGCKKINDSVMGSDQLPKISRFSCDYHGVTEEGFFSIVYPYGTEYSFPNTFECQTTIRVPIPSTRAQQLFDNESVVGEVLKEGFDVSYSNPYSANCTECYKEHPGGYCGFDTQLGKPICICNDKLCPGMQKSLVFMSLFGEPYWGN
;
A
#
# COMPACT_ATOMS: atom_id res chain seq x y z
N MET A 1 -5.79 7.02 42.03
CA MET A 1 -6.03 8.20 41.17
C MET A 1 -4.80 9.09 41.25
N THR A 2 -3.83 8.83 40.39
CA THR A 2 -2.62 9.66 40.24
C THR A 2 -2.89 10.67 39.13
N SER A 3 -3.00 11.94 39.53
CA SER A 3 -3.16 13.09 38.67
C SER A 3 -1.97 13.24 37.72
N LEU A 4 -2.24 13.35 36.42
CA LEU A 4 -1.26 13.74 35.41
C LEU A 4 -0.68 15.13 35.73
N PRO A 5 0.61 15.38 35.45
CA PRO A 5 1.22 16.70 35.66
C PRO A 5 0.66 17.70 34.66
N SER A 6 0.11 18.81 35.17
CA SER A 6 -0.40 19.92 34.39
C SER A 6 0.75 20.76 33.79
N ASN A 7 1.34 20.29 32.69
CA ASN A 7 2.30 21.10 31.92
C ASN A 7 2.17 21.02 30.38
N ASP A 8 1.14 20.36 29.83
CA ASP A 8 0.86 20.35 28.38
C ASP A 8 -0.31 21.28 27.99
N ILE A 9 -0.30 22.53 28.45
CA ILE A 9 -1.20 23.59 27.93
C ILE A 9 -0.34 24.72 27.36
N GLY A 10 0.57 24.36 26.44
CA GLY A 10 1.56 25.28 25.88
C GLY A 10 1.78 25.18 24.38
N ASN A 11 1.17 24.23 23.65
CA ASN A 11 1.42 24.11 22.20
C ASN A 11 0.21 23.61 21.39
N LEU A 12 -1.00 24.04 21.77
CA LEU A 12 -2.21 23.92 20.94
C LEU A 12 -2.38 25.15 20.01
N SER A 13 -1.30 25.80 19.61
CA SER A 13 -1.33 26.88 18.63
C SER A 13 -1.22 26.31 17.23
N ASN A 14 -2.15 26.70 16.35
CA ASN A 14 -2.18 26.46 14.89
C ASN A 14 -2.99 25.25 14.37
N CYS A 15 -3.62 24.42 15.20
CA CYS A 15 -4.53 23.37 14.69
C CYS A 15 -5.85 23.90 14.09
N ASN A 16 -6.26 25.12 14.47
CA ASN A 16 -7.48 25.76 13.94
C ASN A 16 -7.21 26.68 12.75
N GLN A 17 -5.96 26.79 12.29
CA GLN A 17 -5.62 27.64 11.17
C GLN A 17 -5.76 26.86 9.86
N ASN A 18 -6.27 27.56 8.85
CA ASN A 18 -6.12 27.16 7.46
C ASN A 18 -4.66 27.38 7.04
N PHE A 19 -4.20 26.63 6.06
CA PHE A 19 -2.85 26.78 5.53
C PHE A 19 -2.82 26.63 4.02
N SER A 20 -1.72 27.07 3.42
CA SER A 20 -1.41 26.82 2.02
C SER A 20 -0.24 25.84 1.95
N CYS A 21 -0.23 24.99 0.94
CA CYS A 21 0.79 23.97 0.73
C CYS A 21 0.97 23.75 -0.76
N GLY A 22 2.08 24.21 -1.34
CA GLY A 22 2.25 24.24 -2.79
C GLY A 22 1.11 25.03 -3.47
N ASN A 23 0.50 24.44 -4.50
CA ASN A 23 -0.59 25.06 -5.25
C ASN A 23 -1.96 25.03 -4.52
N LEU A 24 -2.05 24.36 -3.36
CA LEU A 24 -3.28 24.32 -2.57
C LEU A 24 -3.34 25.51 -1.62
N THR A 25 -4.48 26.19 -1.59
CA THR A 25 -4.76 27.30 -0.66
C THR A 25 -5.95 26.97 0.23
N ASN A 26 -6.00 27.57 1.41
CA ASN A 26 -7.11 27.40 2.36
C ASN A 26 -7.37 25.93 2.73
N VAL A 27 -6.32 25.13 2.87
CA VAL A 27 -6.38 23.73 3.31
C VAL A 27 -6.70 23.68 4.80
N THR A 28 -7.63 22.81 5.19
CA THR A 28 -8.11 22.66 6.57
C THR A 28 -8.07 21.20 7.01
N TYR A 29 -8.54 20.92 8.24
CA TYR A 29 -8.72 19.55 8.73
C TYR A 29 -9.51 18.70 7.72
N PRO A 30 -9.12 17.45 7.41
CA PRO A 30 -8.17 16.60 8.14
C PRO A 30 -6.69 16.75 7.77
N PHE A 31 -6.36 17.56 6.76
CA PHE A 31 -5.00 17.66 6.23
C PHE A 31 -4.04 18.33 7.22
N THR A 32 -2.79 17.86 7.22
CA THR A 32 -1.67 18.45 7.96
C THR A 32 -0.52 18.73 6.99
N GLY A 33 0.45 19.56 7.38
CA GLY A 33 1.55 19.94 6.50
C GLY A 33 1.90 21.42 6.60
N GLY A 34 3.11 21.77 6.16
CA GLY A 34 3.63 23.14 6.22
C GLY A 34 3.51 23.74 7.64
N PRO A 35 2.78 24.84 7.83
CA PRO A 35 2.64 25.50 9.13
C PRO A 35 1.66 24.80 10.10
N ARG A 36 0.91 23.78 9.65
CA ARG A 36 -0.02 23.01 10.48
C ARG A 36 0.68 21.74 11.01
N PRO A 37 0.93 21.63 12.33
CA PRO A 37 1.66 20.50 12.90
C PRO A 37 1.00 19.14 12.62
N SER A 38 1.83 18.08 12.57
CA SER A 38 1.37 16.70 12.32
C SER A 38 0.39 16.18 13.37
N HIS A 39 0.46 16.65 14.63
CA HIS A 39 -0.49 16.27 15.68
C HIS A 39 -1.90 16.87 15.50
N CYS A 40 -2.10 17.78 14.54
CA CYS A 40 -3.38 18.45 14.29
C CYS A 40 -4.32 17.71 13.31
N GLY A 41 -3.97 16.49 12.89
CA GLY A 41 -4.77 15.67 11.98
C GLY A 41 -4.19 14.26 11.82
N PRO A 42 -4.91 13.36 11.13
CA PRO A 42 -4.45 11.98 10.94
C PRO A 42 -3.20 11.93 10.03
N PRO A 43 -2.23 11.03 10.29
CA PRO A 43 -1.01 10.90 9.49
C PRO A 43 -1.25 10.66 8.00
N GLU A 44 -2.35 9.99 7.65
CA GLU A 44 -2.70 9.60 6.27
C GLU A 44 -3.11 10.80 5.40
N PHE A 45 -3.43 11.94 6.02
CA PHE A 45 -3.72 13.21 5.34
C PHE A 45 -2.54 14.19 5.41
N GLY A 46 -1.34 13.68 5.74
CA GLY A 46 -0.11 14.48 5.78
C GLY A 46 0.33 14.92 4.38
N LEU A 47 0.45 16.24 4.20
CA LEU A 47 0.96 16.87 2.98
C LEU A 47 2.39 17.36 3.21
N THR A 48 3.26 17.06 2.25
CA THR A 48 4.59 17.66 2.13
C THR A 48 4.50 18.78 1.09
N CYS A 49 4.93 19.99 1.46
CA CYS A 49 4.90 21.15 0.59
C CYS A 49 6.32 21.34 0.04
N GLU A 50 6.50 21.08 -1.25
CA GLU A 50 7.77 21.29 -1.95
C GLU A 50 7.63 22.56 -2.78
N ASP A 51 8.45 23.56 -2.45
CA ASP A 51 8.36 24.92 -3.00
C ASP A 51 6.93 25.54 -2.90
N GLU A 52 6.65 26.58 -3.68
CA GLU A 52 5.33 27.23 -3.74
C GLU A 52 4.34 26.53 -4.70
N SER A 53 4.74 25.47 -5.40
CA SER A 53 3.96 24.91 -6.52
C SER A 53 3.62 23.42 -6.42
N VAL A 54 4.30 22.66 -5.54
CA VAL A 54 4.13 21.21 -5.47
C VAL A 54 3.61 20.78 -4.10
N THR A 55 2.57 19.97 -4.13
CA THR A 55 1.96 19.36 -2.95
C THR A 55 2.07 17.86 -3.09
N ILE A 56 2.75 17.20 -2.16
CA ILE A 56 2.94 15.75 -2.17
C ILE A 56 2.18 15.12 -1.02
N LEU A 57 1.41 14.08 -1.32
CA LEU A 57 0.83 13.15 -0.36
C LEU A 57 1.60 11.84 -0.46
N LYS A 58 2.08 11.32 0.68
CA LYS A 58 2.79 10.04 0.74
C LYS A 58 1.84 8.97 1.26
N ALA A 59 1.77 7.85 0.57
CA ALA A 59 0.99 6.71 1.01
C ALA A 59 1.65 5.41 0.59
N ASN A 60 1.76 4.48 1.55
CA ASN A 60 2.54 3.25 1.39
C ASN A 60 3.98 3.56 0.93
N SER A 61 4.45 2.93 -0.14
CA SER A 61 5.76 3.15 -0.75
C SER A 61 5.77 4.22 -1.85
N LEU A 62 4.62 4.83 -2.18
CA LEU A 62 4.45 5.75 -3.30
C LEU A 62 4.26 7.19 -2.83
N SER A 63 4.75 8.12 -3.67
CA SER A 63 4.49 9.55 -3.53
C SER A 63 3.50 9.98 -4.60
N TYR A 64 2.56 10.84 -4.20
CA TYR A 64 1.49 11.33 -5.04
C TYR A 64 1.50 12.84 -5.05
N ARG A 65 1.55 13.44 -6.24
CA ARG A 65 1.29 14.86 -6.39
C ARG A 65 -0.21 15.14 -6.28
N VAL A 66 -0.60 16.04 -5.39
CA VAL A 66 -1.99 16.48 -5.26
C VAL A 66 -2.27 17.51 -6.35
N ILE A 67 -3.00 17.10 -7.39
CA ILE A 67 -3.36 17.95 -8.53
C ILE A 67 -4.52 18.85 -8.18
N HIS A 68 -5.53 18.30 -7.48
CA HIS A 68 -6.71 19.03 -7.05
C HIS A 68 -7.21 18.52 -5.71
N LEU A 69 -7.71 19.43 -4.87
CA LEU A 69 -8.37 19.12 -3.61
C LEU A 69 -9.64 19.97 -3.52
N ASP A 70 -10.80 19.32 -3.44
CA ASP A 70 -12.06 19.96 -3.09
C ASP A 70 -12.55 19.43 -1.74
N GLN A 71 -12.43 20.29 -0.73
CA GLN A 71 -12.83 19.97 0.63
C GLN A 71 -14.36 19.99 0.82
N THR A 72 -15.13 20.59 -0.09
CA THR A 72 -16.60 20.64 -0.03
C THR A 72 -17.21 19.34 -0.55
N SER A 73 -16.73 18.87 -1.71
CA SER A 73 -17.13 17.57 -2.28
C SER A 73 -16.33 16.39 -1.71
N GLN A 74 -15.32 16.68 -0.89
CA GLN A 74 -14.41 15.72 -0.29
C GLN A 74 -13.70 14.86 -1.34
N THR A 75 -13.20 15.52 -2.38
CA THR A 75 -12.50 14.86 -3.49
C THR A 75 -11.05 15.29 -3.60
N LEU A 76 -10.22 14.35 -4.03
CA LEU A 76 -8.79 14.52 -4.28
C LEU A 76 -8.49 13.98 -5.69
N ILE A 77 -7.73 14.73 -6.48
CA ILE A 77 -7.12 14.24 -7.72
C ILE A 77 -5.62 14.12 -7.47
N LEU A 78 -5.10 12.90 -7.56
CA LEU A 78 -3.70 12.58 -7.26
C LEU A 78 -3.00 12.09 -8.51
N SER A 79 -1.82 12.60 -8.85
CA SER A 79 -0.92 12.03 -9.86
C SER A 79 0.18 11.26 -9.17
N ARG A 80 0.59 10.09 -9.68
CA ARG A 80 1.79 9.42 -9.16
C ARG A 80 3.02 10.25 -9.48
N SER A 81 3.80 10.64 -8.46
CA SER A 81 4.92 11.57 -8.63
C SER A 81 6.00 11.04 -9.57
N ASP A 82 6.21 9.72 -9.60
CA ASP A 82 7.17 9.04 -10.47
C ASP A 82 6.67 8.85 -11.91
N LEU A 83 5.40 9.15 -12.16
CA LEU A 83 4.74 9.11 -13.46
C LEU A 83 4.18 10.50 -13.85
N ASP A 84 4.57 11.54 -13.11
CA ASP A 84 4.18 12.92 -13.36
C ASP A 84 4.92 13.45 -14.59
N ASP A 85 4.47 14.55 -15.19
CA ASP A 85 5.01 15.14 -16.44
C ASP A 85 4.76 14.32 -17.73
N GLY A 86 3.90 13.31 -17.67
CA GLY A 86 3.45 12.57 -18.86
C GLY A 86 4.39 11.49 -19.35
N SER A 87 5.44 11.21 -18.58
CA SER A 87 6.30 10.06 -18.82
C SER A 87 5.62 8.80 -18.25
N PRO A 88 5.42 7.74 -19.05
CA PRO A 88 4.99 6.44 -18.54
C PRO A 88 6.14 5.66 -17.88
N CYS A 89 7.33 6.26 -17.76
CA CYS A 89 8.54 5.59 -17.29
C CYS A 89 8.70 5.72 -15.78
N THR A 90 8.84 4.60 -15.10
CA THR A 90 9.14 4.55 -13.67
C THR A 90 10.15 3.45 -13.36
N LEU A 91 10.89 3.64 -12.26
CA LEU A 91 11.73 2.61 -11.63
C LEU A 91 11.02 1.94 -10.43
N GLN A 92 9.80 2.38 -10.11
CA GLN A 92 8.97 1.86 -9.02
C GLN A 92 7.80 1.05 -9.57
N PHE A 93 8.06 -0.25 -9.78
CA PHE A 93 7.08 -1.21 -10.31
C PHE A 93 6.03 -1.67 -9.27
N THR A 94 5.51 -0.75 -8.46
CA THR A 94 4.44 -1.01 -7.49
C THR A 94 3.10 -0.52 -8.06
N ASN A 95 2.02 -1.28 -7.86
CA ASN A 95 0.68 -0.84 -8.22
C ASN A 95 0.24 0.38 -7.42
N THR A 96 -0.54 1.24 -8.07
CA THR A 96 -1.10 2.43 -7.41
C THR A 96 -2.12 2.01 -6.37
N THR A 97 -1.78 2.15 -5.10
CA THR A 97 -2.62 1.70 -3.98
C THR A 97 -2.67 2.76 -2.89
N LEU A 98 -3.89 3.04 -2.42
CA LEU A 98 -4.16 3.94 -1.29
C LEU A 98 -5.01 3.19 -0.27
N ASP A 99 -4.97 3.62 0.99
CA ASP A 99 -5.77 2.99 2.05
C ASP A 99 -7.26 3.15 1.75
N ASN A 100 -7.91 2.06 1.32
CA ASN A 100 -9.30 2.05 0.90
C ASN A 100 -10.29 2.28 2.06
N ARG A 101 -9.81 2.27 3.31
CA ARG A 101 -10.60 2.67 4.49
C ARG A 101 -10.77 4.19 4.58
N ILE A 102 -9.88 4.93 3.92
CA ILE A 102 -9.76 6.39 4.00
C ILE A 102 -10.05 7.03 2.63
N PHE A 103 -9.51 6.47 1.56
CA PHE A 103 -9.67 6.98 0.20
C PHE A 103 -10.43 5.97 -0.66
N SER A 104 -11.56 6.38 -1.22
CA SER A 104 -12.35 5.57 -2.15
C SER A 104 -12.24 6.12 -3.56
N LEU A 105 -12.02 5.25 -4.55
CA LEU A 105 -11.99 5.66 -5.96
C LEU A 105 -13.33 6.29 -6.38
N GLY A 106 -13.28 7.35 -7.19
CA GLY A 106 -14.46 7.99 -7.75
C GLY A 106 -15.32 7.01 -8.58
N SER A 107 -16.62 7.29 -8.68
CA SER A 107 -17.63 6.41 -9.32
C SER A 107 -17.40 6.11 -10.81
N SER A 108 -16.51 6.84 -11.48
CA SER A 108 -16.06 6.57 -12.85
C SER A 108 -14.54 6.60 -12.90
N HIS A 109 -13.91 5.43 -12.85
CA HIS A 109 -12.48 5.27 -13.06
C HIS A 109 -12.24 4.13 -14.04
N ASP A 110 -11.24 4.29 -14.90
CA ASP A 110 -10.69 3.22 -15.73
C ASP A 110 -9.35 2.76 -15.14
N GLU A 111 -8.90 1.55 -15.48
CA GLU A 111 -7.60 1.05 -15.02
C GLU A 111 -6.58 1.08 -16.18
N LEU A 112 -5.56 1.93 -16.04
CA LEU A 112 -4.42 1.97 -16.95
C LEU A 112 -3.37 0.96 -16.46
N SER A 113 -3.06 -0.03 -17.30
CA SER A 113 -1.94 -0.95 -17.10
C SER A 113 -0.75 -0.52 -17.95
N LEU A 114 0.42 -0.34 -17.33
CA LEU A 114 1.69 -0.06 -18.00
C LEU A 114 2.59 -1.29 -17.85
N PHE A 115 3.11 -1.79 -18.98
CA PHE A 115 3.94 -2.99 -19.07
C PHE A 115 5.37 -2.61 -19.48
N TYR A 116 6.37 -3.18 -18.81
CA TYR A 116 7.79 -2.87 -18.98
C TYR A 116 8.63 -4.12 -19.27
N GLY A 117 9.82 -3.92 -19.83
CA GLY A 117 10.77 -5.00 -20.13
C GLY A 117 10.25 -5.99 -21.18
N CYS A 118 9.47 -5.52 -22.14
CA CYS A 118 8.81 -6.39 -23.12
C CYS A 118 9.78 -6.82 -24.23
N LYS A 119 9.75 -8.11 -24.59
CA LYS A 119 10.50 -8.59 -25.77
C LYS A 119 10.04 -7.86 -27.03
N LYS A 120 11.00 -7.48 -27.89
CA LYS A 120 10.71 -6.89 -29.21
C LYS A 120 9.85 -7.87 -30.02
N ILE A 121 8.61 -7.49 -30.30
CA ILE A 121 7.74 -8.24 -31.20
C ILE A 121 8.04 -7.85 -32.64
N ASN A 122 8.19 -8.85 -33.51
CA ASN A 122 8.31 -8.64 -34.95
C ASN A 122 7.00 -8.10 -35.50
N GLU A 123 7.06 -7.07 -36.35
CA GLU A 123 5.88 -6.43 -36.94
C GLU A 123 4.97 -7.41 -37.72
N SER A 124 5.50 -8.59 -38.11
CA SER A 124 4.76 -9.67 -38.76
C SER A 124 3.77 -10.40 -37.84
N ASP A 125 3.98 -10.36 -36.52
CA ASP A 125 3.18 -11.13 -35.55
C ASP A 125 2.01 -10.29 -34.98
N MET A 126 2.04 -8.97 -35.21
CA MET A 126 0.99 -8.03 -34.83
C MET A 126 0.04 -7.81 -36.01
N GLY A 127 -0.99 -8.65 -36.12
CA GLY A 127 -1.98 -8.61 -37.20
C GLY A 127 -2.87 -7.35 -37.34
N SER A 128 -2.52 -6.18 -36.77
CA SER A 128 -3.23 -4.92 -37.08
C SER A 128 -2.43 -3.65 -36.75
N ASP A 129 -2.59 -2.62 -37.60
CA ASP A 129 -2.06 -1.25 -37.39
C ASP A 129 -2.53 -0.58 -36.09
N GLN A 130 -3.56 -1.10 -35.42
CA GLN A 130 -4.12 -0.57 -34.17
C GLN A 130 -3.17 -0.74 -32.98
N LEU A 131 -2.30 -1.75 -33.02
CA LEU A 131 -1.46 -2.12 -31.88
C LEU A 131 -0.17 -1.26 -31.76
N LYS A 132 0.14 -0.47 -32.80
CA LYS A 132 1.24 0.53 -32.79
C LYS A 132 0.95 1.71 -31.86
N ASN A 133 -0.33 2.00 -31.61
CA ASN A 133 -0.76 3.15 -30.81
C ASN A 133 -0.68 2.91 -29.28
N PHE A 134 -0.30 1.72 -28.84
CA PHE A 134 -0.24 1.32 -27.43
C PHE A 134 1.19 1.14 -26.90
N ARG A 135 2.18 1.70 -27.60
CA ARG A 135 3.60 1.59 -27.25
C ARG A 135 4.11 2.87 -26.58
N PHE A 136 5.05 2.73 -25.67
CA PHE A 136 5.90 3.80 -25.17
C PHE A 136 7.35 3.33 -25.07
N SER A 137 8.29 4.27 -25.07
CA SER A 137 9.70 3.96 -24.86
C SER A 137 10.23 4.67 -23.62
N CYS A 138 11.10 3.98 -22.88
CA CYS A 138 11.73 4.50 -21.68
C CYS A 138 13.24 4.41 -21.79
N ASP A 139 13.91 5.55 -21.66
CA ASP A 139 15.36 5.59 -21.60
C ASP A 139 15.82 5.45 -20.15
N ILE A 140 16.13 4.22 -19.75
CA ILE A 140 16.63 3.92 -18.41
C ILE A 140 18.14 3.70 -18.51
N HIS A 141 18.94 4.59 -17.90
CA HIS A 141 20.41 4.51 -17.88
C HIS A 141 21.07 4.39 -19.28
N GLY A 142 20.49 5.02 -20.30
CA GLY A 142 21.00 5.00 -21.68
C GLY A 142 20.61 3.75 -22.48
N VAL A 143 19.75 2.89 -21.93
CA VAL A 143 19.11 1.79 -22.66
C VAL A 143 17.65 2.16 -22.90
N THR A 144 17.26 2.19 -24.18
CA THR A 144 15.86 2.37 -24.56
C THR A 144 15.12 1.04 -24.42
N GLU A 145 14.21 0.97 -23.45
CA GLU A 145 13.27 -0.14 -23.29
C GLU A 145 11.93 0.21 -23.92
N GLU A 146 11.34 -0.75 -24.63
CA GLU A 146 9.99 -0.62 -25.16
C GLU A 146 8.99 -1.18 -24.14
N GLY A 147 7.95 -0.40 -23.88
CA GLY A 147 6.82 -0.74 -23.03
C GLY A 147 5.50 -0.63 -23.78
N PHE A 148 4.46 -1.18 -23.17
CA PHE A 148 3.11 -1.16 -23.72
C PHE A 148 2.13 -0.66 -22.66
N PHE A 149 1.04 -0.03 -23.09
CA PHE A 149 -0.03 0.35 -22.18
C PHE A 149 -1.38 -0.14 -22.67
N SER A 150 -2.27 -0.42 -21.71
CA SER A 150 -3.64 -0.82 -22.00
C SER A 150 -4.58 -0.16 -20.99
N ILE A 151 -5.68 0.39 -21.48
CA ILE A 151 -6.80 0.83 -20.63
C ILE A 151 -7.81 -0.30 -20.66
N VAL A 152 -7.96 -0.99 -19.53
CA VAL A 152 -8.98 -2.03 -19.41
C VAL A 152 -10.31 -1.34 -19.16
N TYR A 153 -11.14 -1.28 -20.20
CA TYR A 153 -12.53 -0.88 -20.02
C TYR A 153 -13.25 -2.01 -19.27
N PRO A 154 -13.98 -1.72 -18.18
CA PRO A 154 -14.76 -2.74 -17.47
C PRO A 154 -15.87 -3.38 -18.33
N TYR A 155 -16.06 -2.94 -19.58
CA TYR A 155 -17.16 -3.34 -20.47
C TYR A 155 -16.74 -3.94 -21.81
N VAL A 156 -15.44 -4.04 -22.13
CA VAL A 156 -15.01 -4.55 -23.44
C VAL A 156 -13.83 -5.49 -23.29
N GLY A 157 -14.11 -6.79 -23.41
CA GLY A 157 -13.14 -7.89 -23.30
C GLY A 157 -12.16 -7.98 -24.46
N TYR A 158 -11.46 -6.89 -24.78
CA TYR A 158 -10.24 -6.99 -25.56
C TYR A 158 -9.14 -7.50 -24.63
N SER A 159 -8.89 -8.81 -24.68
CA SER A 159 -7.63 -9.36 -24.21
C SER A 159 -6.52 -8.69 -25.01
N PHE A 160 -5.71 -7.86 -24.34
CA PHE A 160 -4.37 -7.58 -24.86
C PHE A 160 -3.73 -8.95 -25.08
N PRO A 161 -3.28 -9.29 -26.29
CA PRO A 161 -2.81 -10.64 -26.55
C PRO A 161 -1.68 -10.94 -25.57
N ASN A 162 -1.67 -12.14 -24.97
CA ASN A 162 -0.59 -12.59 -24.08
C ASN A 162 0.75 -12.77 -24.85
N THR A 163 0.85 -12.24 -26.06
CA THR A 163 2.01 -12.29 -26.95
C THR A 163 3.14 -11.36 -26.52
N PHE A 164 2.90 -10.44 -25.58
CA PHE A 164 3.93 -9.59 -25.02
C PHE A 164 4.56 -10.28 -23.80
N GLU A 165 5.70 -10.94 -23.99
CA GLU A 165 6.57 -11.37 -22.88
C GLU A 165 7.18 -10.12 -22.21
N CYS A 166 6.39 -9.44 -21.39
CA CYS A 166 6.80 -8.32 -20.55
C CYS A 166 7.25 -8.83 -19.18
N GLN A 167 8.30 -8.22 -18.63
CA GLN A 167 8.87 -8.64 -17.34
C GLN A 167 8.03 -8.19 -16.16
N THR A 168 7.41 -7.02 -16.25
CA THR A 168 6.64 -6.44 -15.14
C THR A 168 5.54 -5.51 -15.65
N ASN A 169 4.56 -5.24 -14.79
CA ASN A 169 3.50 -4.28 -15.07
C ASN A 169 3.06 -3.55 -13.80
N ILE A 170 2.59 -2.31 -13.96
CA ILE A 170 1.90 -1.56 -12.89
C ILE A 170 0.50 -1.18 -13.34
N ARG A 171 -0.40 -1.01 -12.37
CA ARG A 171 -1.77 -0.53 -12.56
C ARG A 171 -1.93 0.85 -11.93
N VAL A 172 -2.56 1.75 -12.67
CA VAL A 172 -2.83 3.13 -12.29
C VAL A 172 -4.31 3.43 -12.55
N PRO A 173 -5.12 3.65 -11.50
CA PRO A 173 -6.49 4.11 -11.68
C PRO A 173 -6.49 5.53 -12.29
N ILE A 174 -7.23 5.71 -13.37
CA ILE A 174 -7.38 6.99 -14.09
C ILE A 174 -8.87 7.39 -14.12
N PRO A 175 -9.22 8.66 -14.36
CA PRO A 175 -10.61 9.10 -14.36
C PRO A 175 -11.32 8.52 -15.59
N GLY A 176 -12.55 8.03 -15.42
CA GLY A 176 -13.27 7.29 -16.45
C GLY A 176 -13.58 8.14 -17.70
N THR A 177 -13.19 7.64 -18.87
CA THR A 177 -13.43 8.29 -20.16
C THR A 177 -14.68 7.72 -20.83
N ARG A 178 -15.88 8.20 -20.46
CA ARG A 178 -17.13 7.68 -21.03
C ARG A 178 -17.19 7.91 -22.56
N PRO A 179 -17.40 6.87 -23.40
CA PRO A 179 -17.76 7.08 -24.80
C PRO A 179 -19.21 7.55 -24.88
N THR A 180 -19.46 8.71 -25.46
CA THR A 180 -20.81 9.10 -25.89
C THR A 180 -21.22 8.21 -27.06
N HIS A 181 -22.39 7.58 -26.96
CA HIS A 181 -23.00 6.71 -27.97
C HIS A 181 -22.77 7.17 -29.43
N GLY A 182 -22.23 6.27 -30.25
CA GLY A 182 -22.38 6.33 -31.71
C GLY A 182 -21.07 6.16 -32.48
N HIS A 183 -20.95 4.99 -33.12
CA HIS A 183 -20.03 4.68 -34.21
C HIS A 183 -18.52 4.64 -33.95
N ASN A 184 -17.93 3.59 -34.52
CA ASN A 184 -16.50 3.37 -34.71
C ASN A 184 -15.76 4.63 -35.20
N GLN A 185 -14.54 4.81 -34.67
CA GLN A 185 -13.60 5.92 -34.86
C GLN A 185 -13.81 7.07 -33.87
N VAL A 186 -12.69 7.62 -33.36
CA VAL A 186 -12.55 8.72 -32.37
C VAL A 186 -12.50 8.16 -30.92
N ASN A 187 -11.38 8.06 -30.21
CA ASN A 187 -10.27 9.01 -30.08
C ASN A 187 -8.88 8.35 -29.94
N SER A 188 -8.09 8.45 -31.00
CA SER A 188 -6.64 8.64 -30.92
C SER A 188 -6.24 10.04 -30.41
N HIS A 189 -7.21 10.90 -30.04
CA HIS A 189 -6.98 12.27 -29.58
C HIS A 189 -6.58 12.41 -28.10
N VAL A 190 -6.60 11.35 -27.29
CA VAL A 190 -6.02 11.43 -25.94
C VAL A 190 -4.48 11.34 -25.99
N LEU A 191 -3.91 10.81 -27.09
CA LEU A 191 -2.49 10.40 -27.14
C LEU A 191 -1.70 10.93 -28.35
N HIS A 192 -2.33 11.64 -29.30
CA HIS A 192 -1.62 12.18 -30.48
C HIS A 192 -0.92 13.53 -30.27
N ASN A 193 -1.21 14.24 -29.18
CA ASN A 193 -0.53 15.49 -28.87
C ASN A 193 0.46 15.23 -27.73
N HIS A 194 1.72 15.67 -27.91
CA HIS A 194 2.83 15.65 -26.96
C HIS A 194 2.53 16.30 -25.58
N SER A 195 1.59 15.75 -24.81
CA SER A 195 1.15 16.23 -23.49
C SER A 195 0.47 15.11 -22.71
N PRO A 196 0.53 15.17 -21.37
CA PRO A 196 0.82 14.01 -20.52
C PRO A 196 -0.34 13.04 -20.41
N VAL A 197 -0.03 11.75 -20.43
CA VAL A 197 -0.90 10.70 -19.87
C VAL A 197 -1.36 11.19 -18.50
N THR A 198 -2.65 11.48 -18.33
CA THR A 198 -3.15 11.93 -17.02
C THR A 198 -3.21 10.71 -16.12
N ASN A 199 -2.06 10.39 -15.50
CA ASN A 199 -1.89 9.36 -14.47
C ASN A 199 -2.55 9.77 -13.14
N THR A 200 -3.71 10.40 -13.25
CA THR A 200 -4.40 11.06 -12.17
C THR A 200 -5.52 10.18 -11.64
N THR A 201 -5.47 9.82 -10.37
CA THR A 201 -6.52 9.08 -9.68
C THR A 201 -7.48 10.04 -8.99
N LEU A 202 -8.78 9.97 -9.30
CA LEU A 202 -9.83 10.67 -8.56
C LEU A 202 -10.26 9.83 -7.35
N LEU A 203 -10.24 10.46 -6.18
CA LEU A 203 -10.57 9.88 -4.89
C LEU A 203 -11.61 10.70 -4.17
N THR A 204 -12.34 10.03 -3.29
CA THR A 204 -13.23 10.59 -2.29
C THR A 204 -12.72 10.22 -0.91
N PHE A 205 -12.93 11.08 0.09
CA PHE A 205 -12.53 10.83 1.49
C PHE A 205 -13.68 11.16 2.45
N PRO A 206 -13.76 10.49 3.62
CA PRO A 206 -14.87 10.67 4.56
C PRO A 206 -14.85 12.03 5.26
N THR A 207 -16.00 12.47 5.77
CA THR A 207 -16.07 13.58 6.75
C THR A 207 -15.48 13.11 8.06
N ILE A 208 -14.34 13.70 8.44
CA ILE A 208 -13.74 13.46 9.75
C ILE A 208 -14.13 14.64 10.65
N PRO A 209 -14.84 14.42 11.77
CA PRO A 209 -15.13 15.50 12.70
C PRO A 209 -13.84 15.90 13.43
N PRO A 210 -13.56 17.20 13.62
CA PRO A 210 -12.45 17.63 14.45
C PRO A 210 -12.67 17.11 15.86
N ALA A 211 -11.61 16.59 16.50
CA ALA A 211 -11.68 16.13 17.89
C ALA A 211 -12.22 17.29 18.76
N ALA A 212 -13.46 17.13 19.26
CA ALA A 212 -14.09 18.14 20.08
C ALA A 212 -13.30 18.28 21.39
N ALA A 213 -12.67 19.44 21.59
CA ALA A 213 -12.23 19.84 22.92
C ALA A 213 -13.47 19.91 23.81
N GLN A 214 -13.62 18.97 24.75
CA GLN A 214 -14.66 19.02 25.75
C GLN A 214 -14.52 20.32 26.56
N PRO A 215 -15.57 21.13 26.74
CA PRO A 215 -15.48 22.34 27.53
C PRO A 215 -15.40 21.99 29.02
N LEU A 216 -14.22 22.18 29.62
CA LEU A 216 -14.06 22.19 31.07
C LEU A 216 -14.76 23.42 31.65
N LEU A 217 -15.67 23.18 32.60
CA LEU A 217 -16.37 24.20 33.39
C LEU A 217 -15.38 25.12 34.12
N ILE A 218 -15.47 26.43 33.86
CA ILE A 218 -14.67 27.48 34.49
C ILE A 218 -15.32 27.89 35.83
N PRO A 219 -14.57 27.93 36.97
CA PRO A 219 -14.98 28.67 38.17
C PRO A 219 -14.47 30.15 38.12
N PRO A 220 -15.08 31.08 38.89
CA PRO A 220 -15.01 32.52 38.65
C PRO A 220 -13.68 33.18 39.08
N PRO A 221 -13.42 34.44 38.67
CA PRO A 221 -12.10 35.06 38.74
C PRO A 221 -11.81 35.68 40.11
N MET A 222 -10.54 35.65 40.52
CA MET A 222 -10.00 36.52 41.56
C MET A 222 -8.92 37.46 40.98
N HIS A 223 -8.96 38.69 41.48
CA HIS A 223 -8.26 39.90 41.03
C HIS A 223 -6.72 39.85 41.06
N PRO A 224 -6.04 40.74 40.29
CA PRO A 224 -4.59 40.78 40.18
C PRO A 224 -3.96 41.68 41.25
N LEU A 225 -2.76 41.32 41.72
CA LEU A 225 -1.85 42.26 42.37
C LEU A 225 -0.45 42.14 41.79
N THR A 226 0.19 43.30 41.77
CA THR A 226 1.28 43.75 40.92
C THR A 226 2.69 43.42 41.39
N THR A 227 3.63 43.66 40.46
CA THR A 227 5.06 44.03 40.65
C THR A 227 6.04 42.96 41.12
N THR A 228 7.00 42.60 40.24
CA THR A 228 8.41 43.07 40.32
C THR A 228 9.21 42.52 39.12
N THR A 229 9.51 43.37 38.14
CA THR A 229 10.35 43.07 36.97
C THR A 229 11.73 43.72 37.15
N SER A 230 12.73 43.01 37.68
CA SER A 230 14.13 43.48 37.56
C SER A 230 15.23 42.46 37.94
N PHE A 231 15.04 41.16 37.73
CA PHE A 231 16.13 40.18 37.98
C PHE A 231 16.28 39.04 36.95
N LEU A 232 15.49 39.04 35.87
CA LEU A 232 15.54 37.94 34.88
C LEU A 232 16.39 38.24 33.64
N LEU A 233 16.73 39.50 33.34
CA LEU A 233 17.43 39.84 32.09
C LEU A 233 18.93 39.46 32.10
N THR A 234 19.54 39.25 33.26
CA THR A 234 20.96 38.86 33.37
C THR A 234 21.19 37.34 33.31
N LEU A 235 20.16 36.52 33.47
CA LEU A 235 20.24 35.06 33.30
C LEU A 235 20.11 34.65 31.81
N PHE A 236 19.44 35.46 30.98
CA PHE A 236 19.27 35.16 29.56
C PHE A 236 20.52 35.38 28.71
N LEU A 237 21.48 36.21 29.14
CA LEU A 237 22.74 36.40 28.40
C LEU A 237 23.85 35.38 28.77
N SER A 238 23.65 34.54 29.78
CA SER A 238 24.60 33.48 30.16
C SER A 238 24.29 32.12 29.51
N LEU A 239 23.17 31.99 28.78
CA LEU A 239 22.76 30.78 28.07
C LEU A 239 22.96 30.83 26.54
N HIS A 240 23.67 31.85 26.01
CA HIS A 240 23.93 31.98 24.57
C HIS A 240 25.35 31.60 24.14
N LEU A 241 26.13 30.93 25.00
CA LEU A 241 27.44 30.37 24.64
C LEU A 241 27.50 28.86 24.92
N THR A 242 26.82 28.08 24.08
CA THR A 242 27.32 26.79 23.56
C THR A 242 26.54 26.45 22.29
N THR A 243 27.06 26.89 21.16
CA THR A 243 26.79 26.29 19.85
C THR A 243 27.40 24.88 19.81
N SER A 244 26.55 23.86 19.75
CA SER A 244 26.84 22.58 19.08
C SER A 244 25.52 21.85 18.77
N LEU A 245 25.21 21.68 17.48
CA LEU A 245 24.25 20.69 16.96
C LEU A 245 24.74 19.25 17.24
N PRO A 246 23.94 18.19 16.97
CA PRO A 246 22.50 17.99 17.18
C PRO A 246 22.28 16.88 18.23
N SER A 247 21.28 17.03 19.10
CA SER A 247 20.86 15.96 20.01
C SER A 247 19.97 14.96 19.28
N ASN A 248 20.55 13.80 18.95
CA ASN A 248 19.92 12.48 18.86
C ASN A 248 18.51 12.45 19.49
N ASP A 249 17.46 12.39 18.67
CA ASP A 249 16.14 12.00 19.17
C ASP A 249 16.16 10.48 19.38
N THR A 250 16.84 10.04 20.45
CA THR A 250 16.80 8.64 20.87
C THR A 250 15.47 8.39 21.55
N GLY A 251 14.45 8.17 20.73
CA GLY A 251 13.24 7.48 21.17
C GLY A 251 13.64 6.22 21.92
N ASN A 252 12.92 5.91 23.00
CA ASN A 252 13.17 4.73 23.82
C ASN A 252 12.92 3.45 22.98
N LEU A 253 13.97 2.81 22.47
CA LEU A 253 13.93 1.62 21.60
C LEU A 253 13.79 0.33 22.42
N SER A 254 12.90 0.33 23.40
CA SER A 254 12.72 -0.77 24.36
C SER A 254 11.91 -1.95 23.80
N ASN A 255 11.87 -3.04 24.56
CA ASN A 255 11.03 -4.24 24.33
C ASN A 255 11.36 -5.08 23.08
N CYS A 256 12.52 -4.88 22.45
CA CYS A 256 12.97 -5.77 21.36
C CYS A 256 13.46 -7.14 21.84
N ASN A 257 13.47 -7.39 23.14
CA ASN A 257 13.63 -8.70 23.75
C ASN A 257 12.32 -9.49 23.88
N GLN A 258 11.17 -8.83 23.70
CA GLN A 258 9.86 -9.47 23.77
C GLN A 258 9.58 -10.25 22.49
N ASN A 259 8.77 -11.29 22.63
CA ASN A 259 8.24 -12.08 21.52
C ASN A 259 6.75 -11.81 21.34
N PHE A 260 6.27 -11.96 20.12
CA PHE A 260 4.85 -11.88 19.80
C PHE A 260 4.15 -13.19 20.17
N SER A 261 2.93 -13.10 20.70
CA SER A 261 2.06 -14.26 20.94
C SER A 261 0.60 -13.84 20.81
N CYS A 262 -0.18 -14.58 20.04
CA CYS A 262 -1.60 -14.35 19.78
C CYS A 262 -2.25 -15.64 19.27
N GLY A 263 -3.30 -16.12 19.97
CA GLY A 263 -3.95 -17.39 19.63
C GLY A 263 -2.98 -18.58 19.62
N ILE A 264 -2.95 -19.32 18.51
CA ILE A 264 -2.09 -20.50 18.34
C ILE A 264 -0.61 -20.16 18.11
N LEU A 265 -0.30 -18.90 17.80
CA LEU A 265 1.05 -18.44 17.52
C LEU A 265 1.66 -17.96 18.82
N THR A 266 2.65 -18.70 19.32
CA THR A 266 3.35 -18.39 20.56
C THR A 266 4.84 -18.21 20.32
N ASN A 267 5.46 -17.32 21.09
CA ASN A 267 6.90 -17.12 21.09
C ASN A 267 7.47 -16.77 19.69
N VAL A 268 6.74 -15.97 18.93
CA VAL A 268 7.14 -15.52 17.59
C VAL A 268 8.20 -14.43 17.73
N SER A 269 9.35 -14.62 17.10
CA SER A 269 10.53 -13.77 17.27
C SER A 269 10.84 -12.98 15.99
N TYR A 270 11.96 -12.25 16.00
CA TYR A 270 12.46 -11.53 14.83
C TYR A 270 12.50 -12.47 13.58
N PRO A 271 12.05 -12.02 12.39
CA PRO A 271 11.80 -10.64 11.98
C PRO A 271 10.43 -10.07 12.37
N PHE A 272 9.52 -10.88 12.91
CA PHE A 272 8.16 -10.45 13.20
C PHE A 272 8.09 -9.45 14.34
N THR A 273 7.10 -8.57 14.27
CA THR A 273 6.75 -7.59 15.32
C THR A 273 5.26 -7.68 15.64
N GLY A 274 4.84 -7.10 16.76
CA GLY A 274 3.45 -7.10 17.19
C GLY A 274 3.31 -7.27 18.70
N GLY A 275 2.14 -6.89 19.23
CA GLY A 275 1.81 -7.03 20.64
C GLY A 275 2.85 -6.34 21.54
N LEU A 276 3.50 -7.11 22.41
CA LEU A 276 4.55 -6.60 23.31
C LEU A 276 5.88 -6.29 22.62
N ARG A 277 6.08 -6.72 21.36
CA ARG A 277 7.27 -6.45 20.55
C ARG A 277 6.98 -5.28 19.59
N PRO A 278 7.48 -4.07 19.85
CA PRO A 278 7.15 -2.88 19.06
C PRO A 278 7.59 -2.95 17.59
N SER A 279 7.04 -2.06 16.76
CA SER A 279 7.33 -1.98 15.33
C SER A 279 8.78 -1.65 15.00
N HIS A 280 9.49 -0.89 15.84
CA HIS A 280 10.92 -0.59 15.63
C HIS A 280 11.83 -1.81 15.84
N CYS A 281 11.30 -2.94 16.30
CA CYS A 281 12.06 -4.17 16.56
C CYS A 281 12.10 -5.15 15.38
N GLY A 282 11.65 -4.73 14.19
CA GLY A 282 11.67 -5.54 12.97
C GLY A 282 11.12 -4.79 11.76
N PRO A 283 11.29 -5.34 10.54
CA PRO A 283 10.82 -4.67 9.33
C PRO A 283 9.28 -4.58 9.28
N PRO A 284 8.70 -3.51 8.72
CA PRO A 284 7.25 -3.30 8.66
C PRO A 284 6.48 -4.45 8.01
N GLU A 285 7.08 -5.12 7.03
CA GLU A 285 6.47 -6.18 6.23
C GLU A 285 6.23 -7.46 7.05
N PHE A 286 6.86 -7.58 8.22
CA PHE A 286 6.65 -8.65 9.19
C PHE A 286 5.80 -8.21 10.39
N GLY A 287 5.08 -7.09 10.28
CA GLY A 287 4.17 -6.61 11.32
C GLY A 287 2.94 -7.50 11.47
N LEU A 288 2.74 -8.05 12.66
CA LEU A 288 1.57 -8.84 13.04
C LEU A 288 0.66 -8.06 13.99
N ALA A 289 -0.64 -8.14 13.75
CA ALA A 289 -1.68 -7.67 14.65
C ALA A 289 -2.37 -8.86 15.33
N CYS A 290 -2.97 -8.61 16.49
CA CYS A 290 -3.79 -9.59 17.20
C CYS A 290 -5.21 -9.05 17.32
N GLU A 291 -6.15 -9.67 16.61
CA GLU A 291 -7.58 -9.37 16.67
C GLU A 291 -8.27 -10.33 17.64
N ASP A 292 -9.17 -9.80 18.47
CA ASP A 292 -9.95 -10.55 19.47
C ASP A 292 -9.10 -11.51 20.32
N GLU A 293 -7.87 -11.08 20.64
CA GLU A 293 -6.86 -11.79 21.44
C GLU A 293 -6.45 -13.20 20.93
N SER A 294 -6.97 -13.62 19.77
CA SER A 294 -6.87 -15.01 19.30
C SER A 294 -6.59 -15.15 17.81
N VAL A 295 -6.78 -14.09 17.01
CA VAL A 295 -6.58 -14.12 15.57
C VAL A 295 -5.35 -13.29 15.20
N THR A 296 -4.30 -13.95 14.73
CA THR A 296 -3.13 -13.24 14.21
C THR A 296 -3.39 -12.79 12.78
N ILE A 297 -3.19 -11.49 12.54
CA ILE A 297 -3.37 -10.86 11.23
C ILE A 297 -2.04 -10.32 10.70
N LEU A 298 -1.71 -10.70 9.47
CA LEU A 298 -0.68 -10.07 8.65
C LEU A 298 -1.36 -9.15 7.64
N LYS A 299 -0.91 -7.90 7.54
CA LYS A 299 -1.37 -6.97 6.49
C LYS A 299 -0.32 -6.92 5.40
N ALA A 300 -0.73 -7.20 4.16
CA ALA A 300 0.14 -7.08 3.01
C ALA A 300 -0.63 -6.46 1.85
N ASN A 301 -0.06 -5.41 1.27
CA ASN A 301 -0.75 -4.53 0.32
C ASN A 301 -2.08 -4.04 0.93
N SER A 302 -3.20 -4.13 0.20
CA SER A 302 -4.52 -3.75 0.70
C SER A 302 -5.26 -4.88 1.43
N LEU A 303 -4.70 -6.09 1.49
CA LEU A 303 -5.36 -7.27 2.03
C LEU A 303 -4.89 -7.60 3.45
N SER A 304 -5.80 -8.16 4.24
CA SER A 304 -5.50 -8.71 5.57
C SER A 304 -5.59 -10.23 5.53
N TYR A 305 -4.60 -10.90 6.10
CA TYR A 305 -4.47 -12.35 6.08
C TYR A 305 -4.44 -12.88 7.51
N ARG A 306 -5.28 -13.87 7.80
CA ARG A 306 -5.14 -14.68 9.01
C ARG A 306 -3.93 -15.57 8.86
N VAL A 307 -3.00 -15.49 9.81
CA VAL A 307 -1.85 -16.38 9.90
C VAL A 307 -2.28 -17.63 10.66
N THR A 308 -2.52 -18.72 9.94
CA THR A 308 -3.00 -19.99 10.53
C THR A 308 -1.86 -20.95 10.87
N HIS A 309 -0.68 -20.70 10.31
CA HIS A 309 0.53 -21.45 10.65
C HIS A 309 1.76 -20.57 10.44
N LEU A 310 2.76 -20.72 11.31
CA LEU A 310 4.09 -20.13 11.15
C LEU A 310 5.12 -21.14 11.65
N ASP A 311 6.06 -21.48 10.79
CA ASP A 311 7.28 -22.20 11.15
C ASP A 311 8.46 -21.28 10.87
N GLN A 312 9.10 -20.81 11.95
CA GLN A 312 10.27 -19.93 11.87
C GLN A 312 11.56 -20.66 11.46
N THR A 313 11.59 -21.99 11.57
CA THR A 313 12.76 -22.81 11.19
C THR A 313 12.81 -22.99 9.68
N SER A 314 11.69 -23.35 9.07
CA SER A 314 11.55 -23.44 7.60
C SER A 314 11.27 -22.10 6.93
N GLN A 315 11.02 -21.06 7.73
CA GLN A 315 10.62 -19.72 7.27
C GLN A 315 9.37 -19.76 6.39
N THR A 316 8.32 -20.42 6.88
CA THR A 316 7.06 -20.58 6.14
C THR A 316 5.85 -20.10 6.95
N LEU A 317 4.90 -19.48 6.25
CA LEU A 317 3.61 -19.04 6.75
C LEU A 317 2.49 -19.74 5.98
N ARG A 318 1.39 -20.04 6.65
CA ARG A 318 0.09 -20.30 5.98
C ARG A 318 -0.82 -19.11 6.18
N LEU A 319 -1.27 -18.54 5.07
CA LEU A 319 -2.07 -17.32 5.02
C LEU A 319 -3.44 -17.63 4.43
N SER A 320 -4.50 -17.24 5.14
CA SER A 320 -5.86 -17.23 4.60
C SER A 320 -6.38 -15.80 4.55
N ARG A 321 -7.00 -15.43 3.43
CA ARG A 321 -7.59 -14.10 3.27
C ARG A 321 -8.71 -13.88 4.27
N SER A 322 -8.59 -12.86 5.09
CA SER A 322 -9.48 -12.64 6.24
C SER A 322 -10.93 -12.39 5.79
N ASP A 323 -11.11 -11.71 4.66
CA ASP A 323 -12.41 -11.42 4.06
C ASP A 323 -13.10 -12.66 3.44
N LEU A 324 -12.36 -13.75 3.22
CA LEU A 324 -12.86 -15.01 2.68
C LEU A 324 -12.89 -16.13 3.75
N TYR A 325 -12.47 -15.87 4.98
CA TYR A 325 -12.26 -16.91 5.99
C TYR A 325 -13.58 -17.48 6.58
N ASP A 326 -14.53 -16.61 6.89
CA ASP A 326 -15.77 -17.00 7.58
C ASP A 326 -16.87 -17.38 6.57
N ASP A 327 -17.18 -16.50 5.61
CA ASP A 327 -18.22 -16.74 4.59
C ASP A 327 -17.72 -17.59 3.41
N GLY A 328 -16.42 -17.91 3.39
CA GLY A 328 -15.78 -18.92 2.54
C GLY A 328 -15.66 -18.57 1.07
N LYS A 329 -16.48 -17.66 0.53
CA LYS A 329 -16.56 -17.36 -0.92
C LYS A 329 -17.19 -16.00 -1.22
N CYS A 330 -17.61 -15.27 -0.19
CA CYS A 330 -18.32 -14.01 -0.32
C CYS A 330 -17.40 -12.91 0.19
N THR A 331 -17.10 -11.93 -0.66
CA THR A 331 -16.32 -10.76 -0.27
C THR A 331 -16.83 -9.51 -0.97
N ARG A 332 -16.55 -8.37 -0.34
CA ARG A 332 -16.70 -7.03 -0.96
C ARG A 332 -15.34 -6.41 -1.27
N GLN A 333 -14.24 -7.13 -1.01
CA GLN A 333 -12.89 -6.73 -1.33
C GLN A 333 -12.41 -7.41 -2.61
N PHE A 334 -12.71 -6.79 -3.74
CA PHE A 334 -12.41 -7.31 -5.08
C PHE A 334 -10.96 -7.05 -5.52
N THR A 335 -10.01 -7.33 -4.64
CA THR A 335 -8.57 -7.24 -4.94
C THR A 335 -8.00 -8.63 -5.16
N ASN A 336 -7.12 -8.79 -6.16
CA ASN A 336 -6.35 -10.01 -6.34
C ASN A 336 -5.42 -10.25 -5.15
N THR A 337 -5.17 -11.51 -4.84
CA THR A 337 -4.19 -11.86 -3.83
C THR A 337 -2.79 -11.67 -4.41
N THR A 338 -2.07 -10.68 -3.91
CA THR A 338 -0.68 -10.42 -4.29
C THR A 338 0.14 -10.12 -3.04
N LEU A 339 1.37 -10.62 -3.01
CA LEU A 339 2.36 -10.37 -1.96
C LEU A 339 3.64 -9.84 -2.61
N ASP A 340 4.48 -9.13 -1.85
CA ASP A 340 5.81 -8.73 -2.32
C ASP A 340 6.69 -9.98 -2.44
N ASP A 341 7.00 -10.38 -3.67
CA ASP A 341 7.72 -11.62 -3.99
C ASP A 341 9.19 -11.61 -3.52
N ARG A 342 9.73 -10.43 -3.19
CA ARG A 342 11.06 -10.27 -2.58
C ARG A 342 11.06 -10.73 -1.12
N ILE A 343 9.89 -10.70 -0.48
CA ILE A 343 9.71 -11.01 0.95
C ILE A 343 8.94 -12.31 1.13
N PHE A 344 7.89 -12.53 0.35
CA PHE A 344 7.01 -13.69 0.43
C PHE A 344 6.96 -14.41 -0.92
N SER A 345 7.53 -15.61 -0.99
CA SER A 345 7.47 -16.44 -2.19
C SER A 345 6.42 -17.52 -2.05
N LEU A 346 5.49 -17.55 -3.01
CA LEU A 346 4.43 -18.56 -3.07
C LEU A 346 5.01 -19.96 -3.29
N GLY A 347 4.51 -20.94 -2.54
CA GLY A 347 4.79 -22.35 -2.81
C GLY A 347 4.10 -22.85 -4.09
N SER A 348 4.14 -24.17 -4.32
CA SER A 348 3.38 -24.79 -5.41
C SER A 348 1.87 -24.61 -5.20
N SER A 349 1.26 -23.69 -5.95
CA SER A 349 -0.15 -23.33 -5.88
C SER A 349 -0.83 -23.38 -7.26
N HIS A 350 -2.16 -23.38 -7.23
CA HIS A 350 -2.99 -23.07 -8.38
C HIS A 350 -3.80 -21.80 -8.11
N GLU A 351 -4.20 -21.12 -9.17
CA GLU A 351 -5.03 -19.92 -9.08
C GLU A 351 -6.52 -20.31 -9.09
N LEU A 352 -7.21 -20.00 -7.99
CA LEU A 352 -8.67 -20.04 -7.90
C LEU A 352 -9.23 -18.69 -8.32
N TYR A 353 -10.05 -18.68 -9.37
CA TYR A 353 -10.77 -17.51 -9.84
C TYR A 353 -12.15 -17.48 -9.19
N LEU A 354 -12.51 -16.36 -8.57
CA LEU A 354 -13.83 -16.10 -8.00
C LEU A 354 -14.45 -14.91 -8.73
N PHE A 355 -15.62 -15.13 -9.31
CA PHE A 355 -16.37 -14.19 -10.13
C PHE A 355 -17.61 -13.71 -9.38
N TYR A 356 -17.86 -12.39 -9.40
CA TYR A 356 -18.97 -11.76 -8.69
C TYR A 356 -19.78 -10.82 -9.58
N GLY A 357 -21.03 -10.58 -9.18
CA GLY A 357 -21.94 -9.67 -9.88
C GLY A 357 -22.35 -10.17 -11.26
N CYS A 358 -22.46 -11.49 -11.41
CA CYS A 358 -22.68 -12.13 -12.69
C CYS A 358 -24.17 -12.09 -13.09
N LYS A 359 -24.46 -11.90 -14.39
CA LYS A 359 -25.82 -12.06 -14.95
C LYS A 359 -26.06 -13.50 -15.39
N LYS A 360 -27.32 -13.94 -15.32
CA LYS A 360 -27.75 -15.31 -15.67
C LYS A 360 -27.08 -15.82 -16.94
N ILE A 361 -26.37 -16.92 -16.77
CA ILE A 361 -25.69 -17.67 -17.83
C ILE A 361 -26.60 -18.81 -18.27
N ASN A 362 -26.58 -19.11 -19.56
CA ASN A 362 -27.15 -20.34 -20.11
C ASN A 362 -26.62 -21.55 -19.31
N ASP A 363 -27.53 -22.32 -18.69
CA ASP A 363 -27.20 -23.51 -17.88
C ASP A 363 -26.39 -24.58 -18.65
N SER A 364 -26.27 -24.46 -19.98
CA SER A 364 -25.54 -25.38 -20.86
C SER A 364 -24.01 -25.42 -20.65
N VAL A 365 -23.42 -24.45 -19.94
CA VAL A 365 -21.96 -24.42 -19.65
C VAL A 365 -21.64 -24.81 -18.20
N MET A 366 -22.67 -25.00 -17.37
CA MET A 366 -22.52 -25.29 -15.96
C MET A 366 -22.31 -26.79 -15.72
N GLY A 367 -21.26 -27.16 -14.99
CA GLY A 367 -21.00 -28.55 -14.59
C GLY A 367 -20.65 -29.52 -15.72
N SER A 368 -20.21 -29.02 -16.89
CA SER A 368 -19.67 -29.90 -17.93
C SER A 368 -18.32 -30.46 -17.47
N ASP A 369 -18.03 -31.72 -17.82
CA ASP A 369 -16.70 -32.33 -17.62
C ASP A 369 -15.60 -31.69 -18.52
N GLN A 370 -15.95 -30.68 -19.32
CA GLN A 370 -15.00 -29.93 -20.15
C GLN A 370 -14.30 -28.85 -19.33
N LEU A 371 -12.99 -28.71 -19.54
CA LEU A 371 -12.17 -27.66 -18.93
C LEU A 371 -12.38 -26.31 -19.63
N PRO A 372 -12.48 -25.19 -18.88
CA PRO A 372 -12.44 -25.09 -17.42
C PRO A 372 -13.79 -25.43 -16.77
N LYS A 373 -13.76 -26.24 -15.71
CA LYS A 373 -14.94 -26.56 -14.90
C LYS A 373 -15.35 -25.29 -14.13
N ILE A 374 -16.60 -24.86 -14.33
CA ILE A 374 -17.16 -23.66 -13.71
C ILE A 374 -18.26 -24.06 -12.74
N SER A 375 -18.12 -23.59 -11.51
CA SER A 375 -18.94 -23.95 -10.36
C SER A 375 -19.68 -22.73 -9.84
N ARG A 376 -20.93 -22.91 -9.42
CA ARG A 376 -21.75 -21.82 -8.88
C ARG A 376 -21.65 -21.74 -7.37
N PHE A 377 -21.71 -20.53 -6.84
CA PHE A 377 -21.95 -20.28 -5.44
C PHE A 377 -22.91 -19.12 -5.24
N SER A 378 -23.43 -18.99 -4.02
CA SER A 378 -24.36 -17.92 -3.65
C SER A 378 -23.86 -17.20 -2.41
N CYS A 379 -24.09 -15.90 -2.38
CA CYS A 379 -23.80 -15.01 -1.27
C CYS A 379 -25.09 -14.32 -0.83
N ASP A 380 -25.51 -14.58 0.40
CA ASP A 380 -26.70 -13.96 0.97
C ASP A 380 -26.30 -12.70 1.74
N TYR A 381 -26.78 -11.54 1.27
CA TYR A 381 -26.50 -10.25 1.89
C TYR A 381 -27.80 -9.50 2.12
N HIS A 382 -28.16 -9.27 3.39
CA HIS A 382 -29.39 -8.55 3.79
C HIS A 382 -30.67 -9.07 3.09
N GLY A 383 -30.77 -10.38 2.89
CA GLY A 383 -31.92 -11.01 2.23
C GLY A 383 -31.91 -10.96 0.70
N VAL A 384 -30.84 -10.45 0.09
CA VAL A 384 -30.58 -10.53 -1.35
C VAL A 384 -29.52 -11.61 -1.59
N THR A 385 -29.88 -12.62 -2.37
CA THR A 385 -28.95 -13.65 -2.83
C THR A 385 -28.28 -13.17 -4.12
N GLU A 386 -26.97 -12.94 -4.06
CA GLU A 386 -26.11 -12.68 -5.21
C GLU A 386 -25.48 -14.00 -5.66
N GLU A 387 -25.51 -14.28 -6.96
CA GLU A 387 -24.83 -15.44 -7.55
C GLU A 387 -23.39 -15.08 -7.93
N GLY A 388 -22.49 -16.01 -7.66
CA GLY A 388 -21.09 -15.96 -8.07
C GLY A 388 -20.65 -17.30 -8.66
N PHE A 389 -19.48 -17.29 -9.31
CA PHE A 389 -18.91 -18.48 -9.93
C PHE A 389 -17.45 -18.64 -9.56
N PHE A 390 -16.94 -19.86 -9.57
CA PHE A 390 -15.51 -20.10 -9.41
C PHE A 390 -14.97 -21.12 -10.40
N SER A 391 -13.68 -21.04 -10.66
CA SER A 391 -12.98 -21.98 -11.53
C SER A 391 -11.50 -22.04 -11.18
N ILE A 392 -10.89 -23.20 -11.40
CA ILE A 392 -9.45 -23.41 -11.29
C ILE A 392 -8.88 -23.45 -12.70
N VAL A 393 -7.86 -22.64 -12.95
CA VAL A 393 -7.14 -22.67 -14.23
C VAL A 393 -5.92 -23.57 -14.09
N TYR A 394 -5.89 -24.66 -14.85
CA TYR A 394 -4.71 -25.52 -14.97
C TYR A 394 -3.82 -24.99 -16.10
N PRO A 395 -2.50 -24.86 -15.89
CA PRO A 395 -1.58 -24.26 -16.87
C PRO A 395 -1.28 -25.15 -18.10
N TYR A 396 -2.09 -26.17 -18.38
CA TYR A 396 -1.86 -27.05 -19.52
C TYR A 396 -2.39 -26.43 -20.81
N GLY A 397 -1.48 -25.80 -21.56
CA GLY A 397 -1.55 -25.69 -23.02
C GLY A 397 -2.78 -25.00 -23.59
N THR A 398 -2.57 -23.80 -24.11
CA THR A 398 -3.50 -22.88 -24.77
C THR A 398 -4.09 -21.79 -23.88
N GLU A 399 -4.19 -20.64 -24.50
CA GLU A 399 -4.66 -19.36 -24.01
C GLU A 399 -6.14 -19.49 -23.63
N TYR A 400 -6.42 -19.87 -22.38
CA TYR A 400 -7.80 -19.98 -21.92
C TYR A 400 -8.36 -18.57 -21.67
N SER A 401 -9.11 -18.05 -22.65
CA SER A 401 -10.14 -17.07 -22.32
C SER A 401 -11.27 -17.84 -21.63
N PHE A 402 -11.75 -17.32 -20.50
CA PHE A 402 -13.07 -17.75 -20.03
C PHE A 402 -14.03 -17.55 -21.20
N PRO A 403 -14.83 -18.55 -21.59
CA PRO A 403 -15.79 -18.39 -22.68
C PRO A 403 -16.55 -17.08 -22.47
N ASN A 404 -16.83 -16.32 -23.53
CA ASN A 404 -17.64 -15.08 -23.52
C ASN A 404 -19.10 -15.30 -23.02
N THR A 405 -19.33 -16.34 -22.22
CA THR A 405 -20.62 -16.89 -21.82
C THR A 405 -21.08 -16.38 -20.45
N PHE A 406 -20.22 -15.69 -19.68
CA PHE A 406 -20.53 -15.18 -18.35
C PHE A 406 -20.12 -13.69 -18.24
N GLU A 407 -21.11 -12.79 -18.14
CA GLU A 407 -20.87 -11.38 -17.83
C GLU A 407 -20.82 -11.19 -16.31
N CYS A 408 -19.62 -11.12 -15.74
CA CYS A 408 -19.39 -10.84 -14.32
C CYS A 408 -18.81 -9.43 -14.14
N GLN A 409 -19.24 -8.73 -13.10
CA GLN A 409 -18.77 -7.37 -12.83
C GLN A 409 -17.31 -7.33 -12.37
N THR A 410 -16.87 -8.37 -11.67
CA THR A 410 -15.52 -8.41 -11.10
C THR A 410 -15.04 -9.84 -10.87
N THR A 411 -13.73 -9.99 -10.80
CA THR A 411 -13.03 -11.25 -10.58
C THR A 411 -11.85 -11.03 -9.64
N ILE A 412 -11.65 -11.95 -8.71
CA ILE A 412 -10.42 -12.02 -7.92
C ILE A 412 -9.73 -13.36 -8.11
N ARG A 413 -8.41 -13.33 -7.95
CA ARG A 413 -7.55 -14.50 -7.93
C ARG A 413 -7.05 -14.77 -6.53
N VAL A 414 -7.17 -16.01 -6.10
CA VAL A 414 -6.70 -16.48 -4.79
C VAL A 414 -5.87 -17.75 -4.99
N PRO A 415 -4.61 -17.75 -4.55
CA PRO A 415 -3.79 -18.95 -4.53
C PRO A 415 -4.42 -20.01 -3.64
N ILE A 416 -4.42 -21.25 -4.12
CA ILE A 416 -4.81 -22.42 -3.35
C ILE A 416 -3.72 -23.50 -3.43
N PRO A 417 -3.54 -24.34 -2.40
CA PRO A 417 -2.58 -25.42 -2.43
C PRO A 417 -2.87 -26.38 -3.58
N SER A 418 -1.84 -26.83 -4.30
CA SER A 418 -2.03 -27.76 -5.43
C SER A 418 -2.73 -29.07 -5.05
N THR A 419 -2.54 -29.54 -3.82
CA THR A 419 -3.26 -30.71 -3.27
C THR A 419 -4.76 -30.48 -3.11
N ARG A 420 -5.16 -29.23 -2.82
CA ARG A 420 -6.56 -28.83 -2.69
C ARG A 420 -7.21 -28.48 -4.02
N ALA A 421 -6.43 -28.04 -5.01
CA ALA A 421 -6.95 -27.77 -6.36
C ALA A 421 -7.64 -29.01 -6.96
N GLN A 422 -7.02 -30.19 -6.84
CA GLN A 422 -7.62 -31.43 -7.32
C GLN A 422 -8.88 -31.82 -6.52
N GLN A 423 -8.84 -31.70 -5.19
CA GLN A 423 -10.02 -31.96 -4.35
C GLN A 423 -11.19 -31.03 -4.67
N LEU A 424 -10.91 -29.76 -4.95
CA LEU A 424 -11.92 -28.77 -5.33
C LEU A 424 -12.47 -29.04 -6.74
N PHE A 425 -11.63 -29.54 -7.65
CA PHE A 425 -12.07 -30.00 -8.96
C PHE A 425 -13.04 -31.19 -8.86
N ASP A 426 -12.75 -32.15 -7.97
CA ASP A 426 -13.60 -33.32 -7.75
C ASP A 426 -14.88 -32.98 -6.95
N ASN A 427 -14.77 -32.09 -5.96
CA ASN A 427 -15.86 -31.69 -5.08
C ASN A 427 -15.93 -30.17 -4.89
N GLU A 428 -16.81 -29.53 -5.65
CA GLU A 428 -17.00 -28.08 -5.66
C GLU A 428 -17.47 -27.52 -4.31
N SER A 429 -18.13 -28.35 -3.48
CA SER A 429 -18.68 -27.92 -2.19
C SER A 429 -17.62 -27.53 -1.16
N VAL A 430 -16.37 -27.97 -1.32
CA VAL A 430 -15.28 -27.67 -0.36
C VAL A 430 -14.62 -26.31 -0.60
N VAL A 431 -15.09 -25.49 -1.55
CA VAL A 431 -14.47 -24.19 -1.88
C VAL A 431 -14.24 -23.29 -0.66
N GLY A 432 -15.21 -23.25 0.26
CA GLY A 432 -15.09 -22.47 1.49
C GLY A 432 -14.01 -23.01 2.43
N GLU A 433 -13.87 -24.33 2.54
CA GLU A 433 -12.82 -24.96 3.35
C GLU A 433 -11.43 -24.70 2.76
N VAL A 434 -11.30 -24.75 1.43
CA VAL A 434 -10.04 -24.45 0.73
C VAL A 434 -9.62 -22.99 0.93
N LEU A 435 -10.56 -22.06 0.82
CA LEU A 435 -10.28 -20.63 1.04
C LEU A 435 -9.95 -20.33 2.50
N LYS A 436 -10.62 -20.99 3.44
CA LYS A 436 -10.35 -20.89 4.89
C LYS A 436 -9.01 -21.49 5.30
N GLU A 437 -8.59 -22.60 4.69
CA GLU A 437 -7.25 -23.16 4.91
C GLU A 437 -6.16 -22.20 4.42
N GLY A 438 -6.39 -21.57 3.26
CA GLY A 438 -5.47 -20.61 2.66
C GLY A 438 -4.31 -21.27 1.92
N PHE A 439 -3.21 -20.55 1.78
CA PHE A 439 -2.05 -20.95 0.98
C PHE A 439 -0.73 -20.76 1.74
N ASP A 440 0.26 -21.57 1.37
CA ASP A 440 1.60 -21.53 1.97
C ASP A 440 2.50 -20.54 1.22
N VAL A 441 3.24 -19.76 2.00
CA VAL A 441 4.29 -18.88 1.51
C VAL A 441 5.55 -19.10 2.31
N SER A 442 6.69 -19.14 1.62
CA SER A 442 7.98 -18.96 2.27
C SER A 442 8.26 -17.47 2.44
N TYR A 443 8.98 -17.09 3.49
CA TYR A 443 9.39 -15.71 3.70
C TYR A 443 10.90 -15.55 3.79
N SER A 444 11.41 -14.44 3.29
CA SER A 444 12.82 -14.07 3.35
C SER A 444 12.96 -12.69 3.98
N ASN A 445 13.87 -12.56 4.95
CA ASN A 445 14.23 -11.26 5.49
C ASN A 445 15.46 -10.71 4.74
N PRO A 446 15.29 -9.65 3.91
CA PRO A 446 16.40 -9.07 3.15
C PRO A 446 17.48 -8.47 4.06
N TYR A 447 17.17 -8.20 5.33
CA TYR A 447 18.09 -7.60 6.30
C TYR A 447 18.76 -8.62 7.23
N SER A 448 18.61 -9.92 6.96
CA SER A 448 19.17 -11.01 7.78
C SER A 448 20.68 -10.92 7.95
N ALA A 449 21.41 -10.49 6.92
CA ALA A 449 22.86 -10.30 6.97
C ALA A 449 23.25 -9.16 7.95
N ASN A 450 22.57 -8.00 7.86
CA ASN A 450 22.80 -6.87 8.77
C ASN A 450 22.49 -7.25 10.22
N CYS A 451 21.42 -8.01 10.47
CA CYS A 451 21.12 -8.48 11.82
C CYS A 451 22.15 -9.49 12.32
N THR A 452 22.67 -10.35 11.45
CA THR A 452 23.73 -11.29 11.82
C THR A 452 25.00 -10.55 12.24
N GLU A 453 25.36 -9.48 11.53
CA GLU A 453 26.46 -8.58 11.90
C GLU A 453 26.18 -7.88 13.24
N CYS A 454 24.96 -7.36 13.41
CA CYS A 454 24.51 -6.75 14.65
C CYS A 454 24.74 -7.64 15.88
N TYR A 455 24.32 -8.90 15.81
CA TYR A 455 24.46 -9.86 16.91
C TYR A 455 25.93 -10.25 17.16
N LYS A 456 26.78 -10.19 16.13
CA LYS A 456 28.22 -10.45 16.26
C LYS A 456 28.95 -9.28 16.92
N GLU A 457 28.67 -8.05 16.50
CA GLU A 457 29.33 -6.85 17.04
C GLU A 457 28.82 -6.46 18.43
N HIS A 458 27.54 -6.74 18.70
CA HIS A 458 26.87 -6.38 19.93
C HIS A 458 26.19 -7.60 20.58
N PRO A 459 26.96 -8.47 21.27
CA PRO A 459 26.38 -9.59 22.01
C PRO A 459 25.32 -9.11 23.02
N GLY A 460 24.13 -9.70 22.96
CA GLY A 460 22.97 -9.30 23.77
C GLY A 460 22.19 -8.08 23.23
N GLY A 461 22.62 -7.51 22.11
CA GLY A 461 21.85 -6.52 21.34
C GLY A 461 20.73 -7.16 20.52
N TYR A 462 19.80 -6.32 20.06
CA TYR A 462 18.67 -6.70 19.22
C TYR A 462 18.74 -6.03 17.86
N CYS A 463 18.36 -6.76 16.81
CA CYS A 463 18.12 -6.14 15.52
C CYS A 463 16.76 -5.42 15.54
N GLY A 464 16.72 -4.22 14.98
CA GLY A 464 15.52 -3.42 14.79
C GLY A 464 15.46 -2.84 13.39
N PHE A 465 14.50 -1.95 13.16
CA PHE A 465 14.30 -1.27 11.90
C PHE A 465 13.94 0.19 12.11
N ASP A 466 14.61 1.07 11.36
CA ASP A 466 14.25 2.48 11.30
C ASP A 466 13.36 2.68 10.07
N THR A 467 12.06 2.88 10.31
CA THR A 467 11.06 3.07 9.25
C THR A 467 11.22 4.39 8.52
N GLN A 468 11.84 5.40 9.12
CA GLN A 468 12.09 6.69 8.47
C GLN A 468 13.24 6.59 7.48
N LEU A 469 14.26 5.81 7.83
CA LEU A 469 15.44 5.59 7.00
C LEU A 469 15.35 4.34 6.11
N GLY A 470 14.32 3.51 6.29
CA GLY A 470 14.10 2.28 5.53
C GLY A 470 15.24 1.26 5.68
N LYS A 471 15.87 1.20 6.86
CA LYS A 471 17.09 0.40 7.07
C LYS A 471 17.13 -0.32 8.41
N PRO A 472 17.83 -1.46 8.49
CA PRO A 472 18.02 -2.17 9.76
C PRO A 472 18.91 -1.36 10.71
N ILE A 473 18.63 -1.47 12.00
CA ILE A 473 19.38 -0.84 13.09
C ILE A 473 19.75 -1.84 14.16
N CYS A 474 20.75 -1.48 14.98
CA CYS A 474 21.18 -2.26 16.13
C CYS A 474 20.79 -1.56 17.42
N ILE A 475 20.16 -2.30 18.32
CA ILE A 475 19.61 -1.79 19.57
C ILE A 475 20.32 -2.44 20.76
N CYS A 476 20.95 -1.61 21.60
CA CYS A 476 21.68 -1.98 22.80
C CYS A 476 21.18 -1.15 23.98
N ASN A 477 20.73 -1.81 25.06
CA ASN A 477 20.19 -1.13 26.25
C ASN A 477 19.10 -0.11 25.88
N ASP A 478 18.13 -0.52 25.06
CA ASP A 478 16.99 0.27 24.58
C ASP A 478 17.37 1.55 23.81
N LYS A 479 18.58 1.58 23.24
CA LYS A 479 19.12 2.69 22.45
C LYS A 479 19.88 2.16 21.23
N LEU A 480 20.24 3.03 20.28
CA LEU A 480 21.12 2.66 19.18
C LEU A 480 22.50 2.21 19.71
N CYS A 481 23.02 1.10 19.19
CA CYS A 481 24.33 0.60 19.58
C CYS A 481 25.48 1.55 19.18
N PRO A 482 26.56 1.64 19.99
CA PRO A 482 27.73 2.45 19.66
C PRO A 482 28.40 2.01 18.35
N GLY A 483 28.85 2.96 17.52
CA GLY A 483 29.52 2.68 16.24
C GLY A 483 28.61 2.83 15.01
N MET A 484 27.31 2.60 15.15
CA MET A 484 26.31 2.81 14.09
C MET A 484 26.09 4.29 13.73
N GLN A 485 26.42 5.22 14.64
CA GLN A 485 26.41 6.66 14.38
C GLN A 485 27.47 7.10 13.35
N LYS A 486 28.57 6.36 13.18
CA LYS A 486 29.62 6.72 12.23
C LYS A 486 29.20 6.46 10.78
N SER A 487 28.33 5.48 10.53
CA SER A 487 27.85 5.18 9.17
C SER A 487 26.89 6.25 8.64
N LEU A 488 26.11 6.89 9.52
CA LEU A 488 25.24 8.02 9.17
C LEU A 488 26.01 9.30 8.79
N VAL A 489 27.20 9.51 9.36
CA VAL A 489 28.06 10.68 9.03
C VAL A 489 28.92 10.42 7.78
N PHE A 490 29.21 9.15 7.46
CA PHE A 490 30.02 8.80 6.28
C PHE A 490 29.28 8.94 4.95
N MET A 491 27.95 8.85 4.92
CA MET A 491 27.16 9.12 3.70
C MET A 491 26.87 10.61 3.45
N SER A 492 27.17 11.51 4.39
CA SER A 492 26.99 12.95 4.23
C SER A 492 28.25 13.71 3.82
N LEU A 493 29.41 13.05 3.66
CA LEU A 493 30.70 13.74 3.50
C LEU A 493 31.54 13.35 2.27
N PHE A 494 31.01 12.59 1.31
CA PHE A 494 31.68 12.39 0.02
C PHE A 494 30.84 12.93 -1.15
N GLY A 495 30.61 14.24 -1.11
CA GLY A 495 30.58 15.04 -2.33
C GLY A 495 31.97 15.66 -2.51
N GLU A 496 32.90 14.96 -3.14
CA GLU A 496 34.14 15.60 -3.57
C GLU A 496 33.86 16.52 -4.77
N PRO A 497 34.36 17.76 -4.76
CA PRO A 497 34.27 18.67 -5.91
C PRO A 497 35.42 18.38 -6.88
N TYR A 498 35.08 17.94 -8.09
CA TYR A 498 36.02 18.02 -9.21
C TYR A 498 36.26 19.50 -9.57
N TRP A 499 37.44 20.01 -9.24
CA TRP A 499 38.04 21.18 -9.91
C TRP A 499 39.01 20.68 -10.98
N GLY A 500 38.89 21.25 -12.18
CA GLY A 500 39.67 20.88 -13.35
C GLY A 500 41.11 21.39 -13.35
N ASN A 501 41.89 20.77 -14.24
CA ASN A 501 42.83 21.41 -15.16
C ASN A 501 42.89 20.60 -16.45
#